data_AF-A0A3C0IQ26-F1
#
_entry.id   AF-A0A3C0IQ26-F1
#
_cell.length_a   1.000
_cell.length_b   1.000
_cell.length_c   1.000
_cell.angle_alpha   90.00
_cell.angle_beta   90.00
_cell.angle_gamma   90.00
#
_symmetry.space_group_name_H-M   'P 1'
#
loop_
_entity.id
_entity.type
_entity.pdbx_description
1 polymer ?
#
loop_
_entity_poly.entity_id
_entity_poly.type
_entity_poly.pdbx_seq_one_letter_code
_entity_poly.pdbx_strand_id
1 'polypeptide(L)' 'MPQPLIQNKNIVIVGLQPWDTGIGSNCKNIAEEMSKHNKVLYVNSPLDTKTM' A
#
# COMPACT_ATOMS: atom_id res chain seq x y z
N MET A 1 21.85 -14.40 -3.26
CA MET A 1 22.26 -13.30 -2.37
C MET A 1 21.00 -12.57 -1.92
N PRO A 2 20.83 -12.24 -0.63
CA PRO A 2 19.65 -11.48 -0.19
C PRO A 2 19.66 -10.09 -0.82
N GLN A 3 18.53 -9.65 -1.37
CA GLN A 3 18.40 -8.28 -1.84
C GLN A 3 18.44 -7.32 -0.63
N PRO A 4 19.06 -6.13 -0.76
CA PRO A 4 19.05 -5.14 0.30
C PRO A 4 17.62 -4.68 0.61
N LEU A 5 17.27 -4.65 1.90
CA LEU A 5 15.96 -4.16 2.37
C LEU A 5 15.80 -2.66 2.08
N ILE A 6 14.61 -2.25 1.63
CA ILE A 6 14.28 -0.83 1.42
C ILE A 6 14.00 -0.18 2.78
N GLN A 7 14.82 0.81 3.14
CA GLN A 7 14.71 1.52 4.43
C GLN A 7 14.94 3.03 4.26
N ASN A 8 14.40 3.82 5.19
CA ASN A 8 14.54 5.28 5.26
C ASN A 8 14.15 5.97 3.94
N LYS A 9 13.00 5.59 3.38
CA LYS A 9 12.41 6.21 2.20
C LYS A 9 11.03 6.78 2.49
N ASN A 10 10.63 7.75 1.67
CA ASN A 10 9.25 8.20 1.57
C ASN A 10 8.63 7.43 0.40
N ILE A 11 7.51 6.75 0.64
CA ILE A 11 6.90 5.83 -0.32
C ILE A 11 5.41 6.15 -0.42
N VAL A 12 4.94 6.33 -1.66
CA VAL A 12 3.51 6.42 -1.95
C VAL A 12 3.07 5.10 -2.56
N ILE A 13 2.10 4.45 -1.93
CA ILE A 13 1.51 3.21 -2.44
C ILE A 13 0.08 3.53 -2.86
N VAL A 14 -0.24 3.26 -4.12
CA VAL A 14 -1.58 3.48 -4.67
C VAL A 14 -2.15 2.12 -5.07
N GLY A 15 -3.37 1.84 -4.64
CA GLY A 15 -4.02 0.57 -5.00
C GLY A 15 -5.47 0.53 -4.54
N LEU A 16 -6.32 -0.06 -5.38
CA LEU A 16 -7.74 -0.24 -5.11
C LEU A 16 -7.95 -1.47 -4.24
N GLN A 17 -8.53 -1.29 -3.07
CA GLN A 17 -8.91 -2.43 -2.25
C GLN A 17 -10.07 -2.13 -1.27
N PRO A 18 -11.04 -3.06 -1.10
CA PRO A 18 -12.04 -2.99 -0.04
C PRO A 18 -11.45 -3.21 1.37
N TRP A 19 -11.89 -2.44 2.37
CA TRP A 19 -11.36 -2.51 3.74
C TRP A 19 -11.89 -3.68 4.57
N ASP A 20 -12.99 -4.24 4.13
CA ASP A 20 -13.82 -5.27 4.76
C ASP A 20 -13.39 -6.70 4.41
N THR A 21 -12.41 -6.86 3.51
CA THR A 21 -11.90 -8.20 3.15
C THR A 21 -10.88 -8.70 4.18
N GLY A 22 -11.17 -9.84 4.82
CA GLY A 22 -10.35 -10.39 5.90
C GLY A 22 -9.08 -11.15 5.48
N ILE A 23 -8.92 -11.52 4.21
CA ILE A 23 -7.78 -12.34 3.74
C ILE A 23 -6.74 -11.45 3.05
N GLY A 24 -5.51 -11.51 3.54
CA GLY A 24 -4.39 -10.64 3.17
C GLY A 24 -3.47 -11.18 2.07
N SER A 25 -2.98 -10.24 1.25
CA SER A 25 -1.79 -10.25 0.37
C SER A 25 -1.98 -9.12 -0.64
N ASN A 26 -2.04 -7.89 -0.13
CA ASN A 26 -2.54 -6.76 -0.89
C ASN A 26 -1.78 -5.47 -0.57
N CYS A 27 -2.09 -4.41 -1.32
CA CYS A 27 -1.40 -3.12 -1.21
C CYS A 27 -1.43 -2.53 0.21
N LYS A 28 -2.51 -2.77 0.98
CA LYS A 28 -2.63 -2.32 2.37
C LYS A 28 -1.65 -3.06 3.29
N ASN A 29 -1.57 -4.39 3.20
CA ASN A 29 -0.63 -5.17 4.01
C ASN A 29 0.83 -4.87 3.65
N ILE A 30 1.10 -4.67 2.36
CA ILE A 30 2.43 -4.25 1.89
C ILE A 30 2.77 -2.88 2.46
N ALA A 31 1.84 -1.91 2.43
CA ALA A 31 2.05 -0.60 3.00
C ALA A 31 2.34 -0.65 4.51
N GLU A 32 1.60 -1.49 5.23
CA GLU A 32 1.79 -1.73 6.67
C GLU A 32 3.16 -2.33 6.96
N GLU A 33 3.57 -3.38 6.24
CA GLU A 33 4.89 -3.99 6.42
C GLU A 33 6.03 -3.02 6.09
N MET A 34 5.92 -2.29 4.97
CA MET A 34 6.92 -1.31 4.55
C MET A 34 7.02 -0.12 5.52
N SER A 35 5.93 0.22 6.21
CA SER A 35 5.90 1.34 7.16
C SER A 35 6.78 1.12 8.40
N LYS A 36 7.14 -0.13 8.71
CA LYS A 36 8.06 -0.46 9.81
C LYS A 36 9.45 0.17 9.65
N HIS A 37 9.85 0.46 8.42
CA HIS A 37 11.17 1.01 8.10
C HIS A 37 11.14 2.26 7.20
N ASN A 38 9.95 2.73 6.81
CA ASN A 38 9.78 3.80 5.82
C ASN A 38 8.59 4.69 6.19
N LYS A 39 8.59 5.93 5.69
CA LYS A 39 7.40 6.79 5.74
C LYS A 39 6.50 6.46 4.56
N VAL A 40 5.37 5.83 4.84
CA VAL A 40 4.46 5.32 3.80
C VAL A 40 3.14 6.09 3.81
N LEU A 41 2.72 6.57 2.65
CA LEU A 41 1.37 7.06 2.39
C LEU A 41 0.66 6.06 1.48
N TYR A 42 -0.39 5.42 1.98
CA TYR A 42 -1.27 4.58 1.17
C TYR A 42 -2.47 5.40 0.68
N VAL A 43 -2.77 5.30 -0.61
CA VAL A 43 -3.90 5.97 -1.26
C VAL A 43 -4.78 4.93 -1.92
N ASN A 44 -6.02 4.79 -1.44
CA ASN A 44 -7.07 4.07 -2.14
C ASN A 44 -7.85 5.06 -3.00
N SER A 45 -7.61 5.00 -4.30
CA SER A 45 -8.35 5.83 -5.25
C SER A 45 -9.83 5.45 -5.25
N PRO A 46 -10.75 6.38 -5.52
CA PRO A 46 -12.14 6.03 -5.75
C PRO A 46 -12.27 5.13 -6.99
N LEU A 47 -13.12 4.10 -6.90
CA LEU A 47 -13.43 3.19 -8.01
C LEU A 47 -14.15 3.90 -9.15
N ASP A 48 -15.00 4.87 -8.82
CA ASP A 48 -15.70 5.70 -9.77
C ASP A 48 -15.09 7.12 -9.79
N THR A 49 -14.56 7.51 -10.94
CA THR A 49 -14.06 8.87 -11.18
C THR A 49 -14.94 9.62 -12.19
N LYS A 50 -15.99 8.98 -12.73
CA LYS A 50 -16.86 9.53 -13.76
C LYS A 50 -18.17 8.74 -13.86
N THR A 51 -19.15 9.14 -13.08
CA THR A 51 -20.55 8.78 -13.34
C THR A 51 -21.05 9.64 -14.51
N MET A 52 -21.47 9.00 -15.61
CA MET A 52 -22.45 9.55 -16.56
C MET A 52 -23.83 9.06 -16.15
#